data_AF-A0A1G2YIG0-F1
#
_entry.id   AF-A0A1G2YIG0-F1
#
_cell.length_a   1.000
_cell.length_b   1.000
_cell.length_c   1.000
_cell.angle_alpha   90.00
_cell.angle_beta   90.00
_cell.angle_gamma   90.00
#
_symmetry.space_group_name_H-M   'P 1'
#
loop_
_entity.id
_entity.type
_entity.pdbx_description
1 polymer ?
#
loop_
_entity_poly.entity_id
_entity_poly.type
_entity_poly.pdbx_seq_one_letter_code
_entity_poly.pdbx_strand_id
1 'polypeptide(L)'
;MRGNRKNLGLTGVEIMVAVAVLAVLVGAVIGLTTHIRAQANKELAKSTIIMLGTALEQYYDYWHEYPPDCNYASKSEIESLYNVNSVTVSPALDTQFAGSGMLYYSLRRTPSSNKILGKLHDKALSAKNADNPAQDMELEITYGGTMQVYEYPFFYTQDPWNMPLRYSRTWATPTLNRTDKDFKFTKDFPKLESAGPDKTFDTEDDITSKDN
;
A
#
# COMPACT_ATOMS: atom_id res chain seq x y z
N MET A 1 28.56 -56.41 36.54
CA MET A 1 29.22 -55.94 35.30
C MET A 1 29.14 -54.42 35.26
N ARG A 2 30.27 -53.72 35.41
CA ARG A 2 30.33 -52.25 35.55
C ARG A 2 30.87 -51.68 34.24
N GLY A 3 30.00 -51.05 33.44
CA GLY A 3 30.35 -50.50 32.14
C GLY A 3 31.24 -49.27 32.27
N ASN A 4 32.46 -49.35 31.75
CA ASN A 4 33.39 -48.22 31.69
C ASN A 4 32.86 -47.21 30.66
N ARG A 5 32.34 -46.07 31.12
CA ARG A 5 32.01 -44.93 30.24
C ARG A 5 33.31 -44.20 29.93
N LYS A 6 33.79 -44.33 28.68
CA LYS A 6 34.89 -43.52 28.18
C LYS A 6 34.36 -42.12 27.90
N ASN A 7 34.76 -41.13 28.70
CA ASN A 7 34.54 -39.73 28.38
C ASN A 7 35.52 -39.36 27.25
N LEU A 8 35.01 -39.29 26.02
CA LEU A 8 35.74 -38.73 24.87
C LEU A 8 35.81 -37.21 25.09
N GLY A 9 36.99 -36.72 25.47
CA GLY A 9 37.24 -35.29 25.55
C GLY A 9 37.31 -34.70 24.14
N LEU A 10 36.34 -33.86 23.78
CA LEU A 10 36.38 -33.03 22.59
C LEU A 10 37.66 -32.20 22.62
N THR A 11 38.46 -32.28 21.55
CA THR A 11 39.68 -31.48 21.46
C THR A 11 39.31 -30.02 21.19
N GLY A 12 40.03 -29.06 21.77
CA GLY A 12 39.73 -27.63 21.59
C GLY A 12 39.71 -27.20 20.12
N VAL A 13 40.53 -27.84 19.28
CA VAL A 13 40.58 -27.62 17.83
C VAL A 13 39.27 -28.05 17.15
N GLU A 14 38.67 -29.16 17.56
CA GLU A 14 37.44 -29.70 16.98
C GLU A 14 36.24 -28.79 17.27
N ILE A 15 36.19 -28.21 18.47
CA ILE A 15 35.21 -27.15 18.81
C ILE A 15 35.46 -25.89 17.97
N MET A 16 36.72 -25.49 17.77
CA MET A 16 37.04 -24.30 16.95
C MET A 16 36.60 -24.47 15.50
N VAL A 17 36.86 -25.64 14.90
CA VAL A 17 36.44 -25.97 13.53
C VAL A 17 34.92 -26.01 13.44
N ALA A 18 34.23 -26.62 14.40
CA ALA A 18 32.77 -26.66 14.43
C ALA A 18 32.15 -25.27 14.49
N VAL A 19 32.69 -24.38 15.34
CA VAL A 19 32.22 -22.98 15.44
C VAL A 19 32.50 -22.21 14.16
N ALA A 20 33.66 -22.39 13.53
CA ALA A 20 33.99 -21.74 12.27
C ALA A 20 33.03 -22.16 11.14
N VAL A 21 32.75 -23.45 11.00
CA VAL A 21 31.78 -23.96 10.01
C VAL A 21 30.37 -23.44 10.30
N LEU A 22 29.95 -23.43 11.57
CA LEU A 22 28.66 -22.89 11.98
C LEU A 22 28.51 -21.41 11.59
N ALA A 23 29.53 -20.59 11.85
CA ALA A 23 29.52 -19.16 11.51
C ALA A 23 29.35 -18.92 10.00
N VAL A 24 30.04 -19.71 9.16
CA VAL A 24 29.92 -19.63 7.70
C VAL A 24 28.51 -20.01 7.24
N LEU A 25 27.94 -21.09 7.80
CA LEU A 25 26.58 -21.54 7.46
C LEU A 25 25.52 -20.49 7.86
N VAL A 26 25.63 -19.91 9.05
CA VAL A 26 24.72 -18.86 9.52
C VAL A 26 24.78 -17.64 8.59
N GLY A 27 25.98 -17.21 8.19
CA GLY A 27 26.15 -16.10 7.25
C GLY A 27 25.48 -16.35 5.90
N ALA A 28 25.66 -17.54 5.32
CA ALA A 28 25.06 -17.92 4.05
C ALA A 28 23.52 -17.95 4.12
N VAL A 29 22.96 -18.49 5.20
CA VAL A 29 21.50 -18.55 5.41
C VAL A 29 20.90 -17.15 5.52
N ILE A 30 21.53 -16.25 6.28
CA ILE A 30 21.03 -14.86 6.42
C ILE A 30 20.96 -14.19 5.05
N GLY A 31 22.01 -14.28 4.22
CA GLY A 31 22.03 -13.69 2.89
C GLY A 31 20.96 -14.23 1.93
N LEU A 32 20.67 -15.53 1.99
CA LEU A 32 19.60 -16.13 1.17
C LEU A 32 18.21 -15.67 1.62
N THR A 33 17.97 -15.64 2.94
CA THR A 33 16.65 -15.27 3.48
C THR A 33 16.26 -13.83 3.16
N THR A 34 17.20 -12.89 3.14
CA THR A 34 16.93 -11.49 2.79
C THR A 34 16.51 -11.35 1.33
N HIS A 35 17.16 -12.08 0.41
CA HIS A 35 16.81 -12.06 -1.00
C HIS A 35 15.42 -12.64 -1.27
N ILE A 36 15.11 -13.79 -0.66
CA ILE A 36 13.78 -14.41 -0.74
C ILE A 36 12.70 -13.46 -0.22
N ARG A 37 12.97 -12.78 0.91
CA ARG A 37 12.02 -11.82 1.49
C ARG A 37 11.81 -10.61 0.58
N ALA A 38 12.87 -10.09 -0.02
CA ALA A 38 12.76 -8.97 -0.97
C ALA A 38 11.90 -9.34 -2.18
N GLN A 39 12.10 -10.52 -2.76
CA GLN A 39 11.29 -11.01 -3.88
C GLN A 39 9.83 -11.25 -3.47
N ALA A 40 9.59 -11.87 -2.31
CA ALA A 40 8.25 -12.09 -1.79
C ALA A 40 7.51 -10.76 -1.54
N ASN A 41 8.21 -9.74 -1.04
CA ASN A 41 7.65 -8.40 -0.88
C ASN A 41 7.29 -7.75 -2.22
N LYS A 42 8.15 -7.86 -3.26
CA LYS A 42 7.81 -7.35 -4.60
C LYS A 42 6.55 -8.01 -5.16
N GLU A 43 6.43 -9.33 -5.04
CA GLU A 43 5.24 -10.05 -5.51
C GLU A 43 3.99 -9.69 -4.70
N LEU A 44 4.12 -9.48 -3.38
CA LEU A 44 3.01 -9.02 -2.55
C LEU A 44 2.54 -7.59 -2.92
N ALA A 45 3.48 -6.69 -3.23
CA ALA A 45 3.16 -5.34 -3.71
C ALA A 45 2.39 -5.40 -5.04
N LYS A 46 2.89 -6.16 -6.02
CA LYS A 46 2.20 -6.37 -7.31
C LYS A 46 0.80 -6.94 -7.14
N SER A 47 0.66 -7.99 -6.33
CA SER A 47 -0.65 -8.62 -6.08
C SER A 47 -1.62 -7.63 -5.44
N THR A 48 -1.16 -6.80 -4.51
CA THR A 48 -1.96 -5.74 -3.87
C THR A 48 -2.43 -4.71 -4.91
N ILE A 49 -1.51 -4.25 -5.76
CA ILE A 49 -1.81 -3.31 -6.85
C ILE A 49 -2.84 -3.90 -7.82
N ILE A 50 -2.72 -5.17 -8.21
CA ILE A 50 -3.68 -5.85 -9.10
C ILE A 50 -5.07 -5.93 -8.47
N MET A 51 -5.15 -6.28 -7.18
CA MET A 51 -6.43 -6.33 -6.46
C MET A 51 -7.10 -4.96 -6.37
N LEU A 52 -6.31 -3.91 -6.08
CA LEU A 52 -6.79 -2.54 -6.06
C LEU A 52 -7.20 -2.06 -7.47
N GLY A 53 -6.45 -2.45 -8.50
CA GLY A 53 -6.81 -2.19 -9.89
C GLY A 53 -8.15 -2.81 -10.25
N THR A 54 -8.37 -4.07 -9.88
CA THR A 54 -9.66 -4.75 -10.08
C THR A 54 -10.79 -4.05 -9.31
N ALA A 55 -10.52 -3.59 -8.08
CA ALA A 55 -11.50 -2.83 -7.29
C ALA A 55 -11.83 -1.47 -7.92
N LEU A 56 -10.85 -0.80 -8.54
CA LEU A 56 -11.02 0.43 -9.30
C LEU A 56 -11.86 0.22 -10.56
N GLU A 57 -11.66 -0.88 -11.28
CA GLU A 57 -12.52 -1.24 -12.42
C GLU A 57 -13.99 -1.39 -11.98
N GLN A 58 -14.22 -2.14 -10.89
CA GLN A 58 -15.57 -2.30 -10.34
C GLN A 58 -16.17 -0.97 -9.85
N TYR A 59 -15.33 -0.05 -9.36
CA TYR A 59 -15.75 1.29 -8.97
C TYR A 59 -16.20 2.09 -10.20
N TYR A 60 -15.39 2.07 -11.26
CA TYR A 60 -15.68 2.74 -12.51
C TYR A 60 -16.95 2.17 -13.16
N ASP A 61 -17.16 0.86 -13.13
CA ASP A 61 -18.37 0.25 -13.69
C ASP A 61 -19.64 0.74 -12.99
N TYR A 62 -19.53 1.09 -11.69
CA TYR A 62 -20.65 1.59 -10.89
C TYR A 62 -20.87 3.10 -11.05
N TRP A 63 -19.81 3.91 -11.00
CA TRP A 63 -19.91 5.38 -10.99
C TRP A 63 -19.66 6.04 -12.36
N HIS A 64 -19.16 5.27 -13.34
CA HIS A 64 -18.64 5.74 -14.62
C HIS A 64 -17.51 6.77 -14.51
N GLU A 65 -16.88 6.86 -13.34
CA GLU A 65 -15.75 7.73 -13.06
C GLU A 65 -14.81 7.05 -12.05
N TYR A 66 -13.52 7.33 -12.12
CA TYR A 66 -12.56 6.91 -11.10
C TYR A 66 -12.53 7.88 -9.91
N PRO A 67 -12.15 7.44 -8.70
CA PRO A 67 -12.00 8.32 -7.55
C PRO A 67 -11.08 9.53 -7.84
N PRO A 68 -11.32 10.70 -7.22
CA PRO A 68 -10.42 11.84 -7.39
C PRO A 68 -9.03 11.52 -6.82
N ASP A 69 -7.99 12.07 -7.45
CA ASP A 69 -6.63 12.01 -6.94
C ASP A 69 -6.51 12.95 -5.74
N CYS A 70 -6.10 12.40 -4.60
CA CYS A 70 -5.93 13.16 -3.36
C CYS A 70 -4.51 13.08 -2.83
N ASN A 71 -3.53 12.68 -3.65
CA ASN A 71 -2.13 12.72 -3.24
C ASN A 71 -1.75 14.17 -2.95
N TYR A 72 -1.21 14.41 -1.75
CA TYR A 72 -0.78 15.73 -1.31
C TYR A 72 -1.89 16.80 -1.23
N ALA A 73 -3.17 16.40 -1.40
CA ALA A 73 -4.29 17.33 -1.35
C ALA A 73 -4.46 17.88 0.07
N SER A 74 -4.60 19.19 0.17
CA SER A 74 -4.99 19.87 1.40
C SER A 74 -6.41 19.48 1.81
N LYS A 75 -6.76 19.67 3.09
CA LYS A 75 -8.11 19.45 3.61
C LYS A 75 -9.19 20.14 2.76
N SER A 76 -8.99 21.40 2.40
CA SER A 76 -9.92 22.16 1.57
C SER A 76 -10.07 21.61 0.14
N GLU A 77 -8.99 21.05 -0.43
CA GLU A 77 -9.06 20.42 -1.74
C GLU A 77 -9.84 19.11 -1.67
N ILE A 78 -9.63 18.29 -0.62
CA ILE A 78 -10.40 17.07 -0.39
C ILE A 78 -11.90 17.42 -0.21
N GLU A 79 -12.21 18.45 0.57
CA GLU A 79 -13.58 18.92 0.77
C GLU A 79 -14.27 19.30 -0.56
N SER A 80 -13.54 20.02 -1.42
CA SER A 80 -13.99 20.39 -2.76
C SER A 80 -14.18 19.16 -3.68
N LEU A 81 -13.19 18.25 -3.73
CA LEU A 81 -13.21 17.06 -4.59
C LEU A 81 -14.36 16.10 -4.26
N TYR A 82 -14.72 15.98 -2.99
CA TYR A 82 -15.82 15.11 -2.55
C TYR A 82 -17.15 15.84 -2.38
N ASN A 83 -17.19 17.16 -2.63
CA ASN A 83 -18.36 18.02 -2.43
C ASN A 83 -18.95 17.86 -1.02
N VAL A 84 -18.11 18.03 -0.01
CA VAL A 84 -18.45 17.89 1.42
C VAL A 84 -18.18 19.18 2.17
N ASN A 85 -18.88 19.38 3.29
CA ASN A 85 -18.78 20.62 4.06
C ASN A 85 -17.52 20.67 4.92
N SER A 86 -17.13 19.52 5.48
CA SER A 86 -15.90 19.40 6.25
C SER A 86 -15.35 17.98 6.22
N VAL A 87 -14.04 17.87 6.14
CA VAL A 87 -13.30 16.60 6.34
C VAL A 87 -12.34 16.77 7.51
N THR A 88 -12.48 15.97 8.56
CA THR A 88 -11.55 15.97 9.68
C THR A 88 -10.92 14.59 9.77
N VAL A 89 -9.59 14.54 9.76
CA VAL A 89 -8.84 13.33 10.08
C VAL A 89 -8.13 13.58 11.40
N SER A 90 -8.31 12.67 12.35
CA SER A 90 -7.70 12.71 13.67
C SER A 90 -6.85 11.47 13.87
N PRO A 91 -5.56 11.59 14.22
CA PRO A 91 -4.74 12.81 14.29
C PRO A 91 -4.55 13.46 12.90
N ALA A 92 -3.96 14.66 12.86
CA ALA A 92 -3.86 15.47 11.64
C ALA A 92 -3.33 14.66 10.45
N LEU A 93 -4.04 14.76 9.31
CA LEU A 93 -3.72 14.02 8.09
C LEU A 93 -2.32 14.39 7.59
N ASP A 94 -1.40 13.42 7.60
CA ASP A 94 -0.23 13.51 6.75
C ASP A 94 -0.68 13.34 5.29
N THR A 95 -0.39 14.36 4.49
CA THR A 95 -0.83 14.49 3.09
C THR A 95 -0.29 13.37 2.20
N GLN A 96 0.73 12.64 2.65
CA GLN A 96 1.24 11.42 2.01
C GLN A 96 0.23 10.25 2.07
N PHE A 97 -0.60 10.17 3.12
CA PHE A 97 -1.61 9.11 3.27
C PHE A 97 -2.95 9.48 2.64
N ALA A 98 -3.17 10.76 2.36
CA ALA A 98 -4.44 11.30 1.86
C ALA A 98 -4.89 10.56 0.58
N GLY A 99 -3.99 10.35 -0.38
CA GLY A 99 -4.30 9.66 -1.64
C GLY A 99 -4.79 8.22 -1.42
N SER A 100 -4.00 7.41 -0.70
CA SER A 100 -4.31 6.01 -0.42
C SER A 100 -5.56 5.84 0.45
N GLY A 101 -5.72 6.67 1.48
CA GLY A 101 -6.86 6.59 2.40
C GLY A 101 -8.16 7.05 1.76
N MET A 102 -8.14 8.15 0.99
CA MET A 102 -9.33 8.62 0.25
C MET A 102 -9.70 7.67 -0.89
N LEU A 103 -8.72 7.01 -1.53
CA LEU A 103 -8.97 5.93 -2.46
C LEU A 103 -9.71 4.77 -1.76
N TYR A 104 -9.19 4.28 -0.64
CA TYR A 104 -9.82 3.18 0.10
C TYR A 104 -11.24 3.55 0.55
N TYR A 105 -11.42 4.78 1.06
CA TYR A 105 -12.73 5.33 1.40
C TYR A 105 -13.71 5.27 0.22
N SER A 106 -13.28 5.71 -0.97
CA SER A 106 -14.10 5.67 -2.19
C SER A 106 -14.45 4.24 -2.58
N LEU A 107 -13.47 3.35 -2.64
CA LEU A 107 -13.68 1.95 -3.03
C LEU A 107 -14.62 1.22 -2.07
N ARG A 108 -14.54 1.49 -0.76
CA ARG A 108 -15.40 0.84 0.25
C ARG A 108 -16.89 1.19 0.09
N ARG A 109 -17.21 2.36 -0.47
CA ARG A 109 -18.59 2.81 -0.70
C ARG A 109 -19.28 2.09 -1.86
N THR A 110 -18.51 1.42 -2.71
CA THR A 110 -19.04 0.66 -3.84
C THR A 110 -19.15 -0.82 -3.45
N PRO A 111 -20.35 -1.45 -3.46
CA PRO A 111 -20.52 -2.82 -2.98
C PRO A 111 -19.60 -3.85 -3.66
N SER A 112 -19.40 -3.74 -4.98
CA SER A 112 -18.54 -4.65 -5.75
C SER A 112 -17.07 -4.47 -5.42
N SER A 113 -16.58 -3.22 -5.37
CA SER A 113 -15.21 -2.91 -4.97
C SER A 113 -14.93 -3.32 -3.52
N ASN A 114 -15.85 -3.07 -2.60
CA ASN A 114 -15.72 -3.44 -1.18
C ASN A 114 -15.54 -4.96 -0.99
N LYS A 115 -16.23 -5.79 -1.79
CA LYS A 115 -16.03 -7.25 -1.77
C LYS A 115 -14.62 -7.66 -2.18
N ILE A 116 -13.97 -6.89 -3.05
CA ILE A 116 -12.58 -7.14 -3.46
C ILE A 116 -11.63 -6.64 -2.36
N LEU A 117 -11.88 -5.47 -1.78
CA LEU A 117 -11.09 -4.94 -0.66
C LEU A 117 -11.06 -5.89 0.53
N GLY A 118 -12.18 -6.56 0.83
CA GLY A 118 -12.24 -7.58 1.88
C GLY A 118 -11.39 -8.83 1.63
N LYS A 119 -10.77 -8.95 0.45
CA LYS A 119 -9.81 -10.02 0.11
C LYS A 119 -8.35 -9.55 0.16
N LEU A 120 -8.10 -8.26 0.41
CA LEU A 120 -6.74 -7.76 0.60
C LEU A 120 -6.12 -8.44 1.83
N HIS A 121 -4.83 -8.69 1.77
CA HIS A 121 -4.10 -9.25 2.89
C HIS A 121 -4.09 -8.28 4.07
N ASP A 122 -4.23 -8.76 5.31
CA ASP A 122 -4.35 -7.91 6.52
C ASP A 122 -3.24 -6.86 6.64
N LYS A 123 -2.02 -7.21 6.22
CA LYS A 123 -0.86 -6.30 6.24
C LYS A 123 -0.91 -5.17 5.22
N ALA A 124 -1.72 -5.30 4.17
CA ALA A 124 -1.88 -4.29 3.13
C ALA A 124 -2.78 -3.13 3.59
N LEU A 125 -3.51 -3.28 4.70
CA LEU A 125 -4.36 -2.24 5.28
C LEU A 125 -3.78 -1.77 6.61
N SER A 126 -3.73 -0.46 6.79
CA SER A 126 -3.36 0.15 8.06
C SER A 126 -4.33 1.29 8.36
N ALA A 127 -4.63 1.49 9.64
CA ALA A 127 -5.24 2.70 10.15
C ALA A 127 -4.27 3.43 11.11
N LYS A 128 -3.02 2.97 11.25
CA LYS A 128 -2.08 3.55 12.22
C LYS A 128 -1.58 4.90 11.74
N ASN A 129 -1.49 5.87 12.64
CA ASN A 129 -0.73 7.09 12.37
C ASN A 129 0.76 6.75 12.21
N ALA A 130 1.40 7.28 11.17
CA ALA A 130 2.84 7.13 10.93
C ALA A 130 3.69 7.75 12.05
N ASP A 131 3.28 8.91 12.59
CA ASP A 131 4.00 9.60 13.67
C ASP A 131 3.81 8.91 15.02
N ASN A 132 2.63 8.33 15.24
CA ASN A 132 2.29 7.63 16.47
C ASN A 132 1.53 6.33 16.18
N PRO A 133 2.24 5.20 15.99
CA PRO A 133 1.63 3.92 15.67
C PRO A 133 0.69 3.36 16.75
N ALA A 134 0.69 3.93 17.95
CA ALA A 134 -0.25 3.56 19.01
C ALA A 134 -1.66 4.17 18.79
N GLN A 135 -1.78 5.17 17.92
CA GLN A 135 -3.03 5.87 17.63
C GLN A 135 -3.57 5.46 16.25
N ASP A 136 -4.85 5.10 16.22
CA ASP A 136 -5.58 4.89 14.97
C ASP A 136 -6.04 6.23 14.39
N MET A 137 -6.04 6.32 13.06
CA MET A 137 -6.59 7.44 12.33
C MET A 137 -8.09 7.26 12.17
N GLU A 138 -8.83 8.32 12.42
CA GLU A 138 -10.27 8.41 12.29
C GLU A 138 -10.61 9.48 11.24
N LEU A 139 -11.56 9.16 10.37
CA LEU A 139 -12.08 10.06 9.35
C LEU A 139 -13.50 10.44 9.71
N GLU A 140 -13.71 11.73 9.86
CA GLU A 140 -15.01 12.38 10.03
C GLU A 140 -15.32 13.20 8.77
N ILE A 141 -16.47 12.92 8.16
CA ILE A 141 -16.97 13.66 6.99
C ILE A 141 -18.37 14.19 7.29
N THR A 142 -18.58 15.47 7.02
CA THR A 142 -19.87 16.15 7.17
C THR A 142 -20.48 16.49 5.81
N TYR A 143 -21.71 16.02 5.57
CA TYR A 143 -22.47 16.26 4.33
C TYR A 143 -23.64 17.22 4.56
N GLY A 144 -23.66 18.37 3.89
CA GLY A 144 -24.82 19.27 3.87
C GLY A 144 -25.16 19.88 5.24
N GLY A 145 -26.01 20.91 5.27
CA GLY A 145 -26.31 21.71 6.48
C GLY A 145 -26.98 20.97 7.66
N THR A 146 -27.09 19.63 7.61
CA THR A 146 -27.52 18.80 8.74
C THR A 146 -26.31 17.95 9.13
N MET A 147 -25.79 18.15 10.35
CA MET A 147 -24.57 17.51 10.87
C MET A 147 -24.71 15.98 10.96
N GLN A 148 -24.65 15.27 9.83
CA GLN A 148 -24.40 13.83 9.82
C GLN A 148 -22.90 13.63 9.81
N VAL A 149 -22.37 13.40 11.01
CA VAL A 149 -21.00 12.99 11.25
C VAL A 149 -20.93 11.48 11.07
N TYR A 150 -20.12 11.04 10.11
CA TYR A 150 -19.79 9.63 9.98
C TYR A 150 -18.35 9.41 10.43
N GLU A 151 -18.18 8.74 11.56
CA GLU A 151 -16.87 8.30 12.05
C GLU A 151 -16.53 6.95 11.43
N TYR A 152 -15.45 6.93 10.66
CA TYR A 152 -14.88 5.71 10.13
C TYR A 152 -13.42 5.58 10.55
N PRO A 153 -12.94 4.35 10.86
CA PRO A 153 -11.51 4.12 10.86
C PRO A 153 -10.95 4.49 9.47
N PHE A 154 -9.97 5.39 9.45
CA PHE A 154 -9.31 5.86 8.25
C PHE A 154 -8.26 4.86 7.81
N PHE A 155 -8.73 3.82 7.12
CA PHE A 155 -7.85 2.84 6.51
C PHE A 155 -7.22 3.40 5.25
N TYR A 156 -5.94 3.14 5.09
CA TYR A 156 -5.18 3.35 3.87
C TYR A 156 -4.47 2.06 3.47
N THR A 157 -4.19 1.93 2.18
CA THR A 157 -3.43 0.81 1.63
C THR A 157 -1.94 1.09 1.70
N GLN A 158 -1.17 0.13 2.17
CA GLN A 158 0.29 0.20 2.27
C GLN A 158 0.94 -0.97 1.57
N ASP A 159 2.16 -0.75 1.10
CA ASP A 159 3.00 -1.78 0.53
C ASP A 159 3.73 -2.60 1.61
N PRO A 160 4.47 -3.66 1.23
CA PRO A 160 5.20 -4.50 2.17
C PRO A 160 6.37 -3.83 2.90
N TRP A 161 6.72 -2.59 2.53
CA TRP A 161 7.74 -1.76 3.18
C TRP A 161 7.11 -0.71 4.12
N ASN A 162 5.80 -0.82 4.36
CA ASN A 162 4.95 0.04 5.17
C ASN A 162 4.85 1.47 4.61
N MET A 163 4.98 1.63 3.29
CA MET A 163 4.73 2.91 2.62
C MET A 163 3.31 2.93 2.07
N PRO A 164 2.57 4.05 2.21
CA PRO A 164 1.25 4.16 1.60
C PRO A 164 1.38 4.03 0.08
N LEU A 165 0.45 3.33 -0.58
CA LEU A 165 0.44 3.29 -2.04
C LEU A 165 0.03 4.65 -2.61
N ARG A 166 0.69 5.08 -3.69
CA ARG A 166 0.34 6.30 -4.41
C ARG A 166 -0.71 5.99 -5.48
N TYR A 167 -1.78 6.76 -5.49
CA TYR A 167 -2.87 6.64 -6.47
C TYR A 167 -2.91 7.90 -7.32
N SER A 168 -2.44 7.86 -8.56
CA SER A 168 -2.48 9.02 -9.44
C SER A 168 -3.44 8.83 -10.60
N ARG A 169 -4.35 9.79 -10.77
CA ARG A 169 -5.16 9.87 -11.97
C ARG A 169 -4.32 10.55 -13.04
N THR A 170 -3.73 9.76 -13.94
CA THR A 170 -3.09 10.32 -15.13
C THR A 170 -4.20 10.89 -16.00
N TRP A 171 -4.43 12.19 -15.94
CA TRP A 171 -5.16 12.87 -16.98
C TRP A 171 -4.21 12.84 -18.19
N ALA A 172 -4.46 12.01 -19.20
CA ALA A 172 -3.99 12.39 -20.51
C ALA A 172 -4.52 13.81 -20.74
N THR A 173 -3.61 14.76 -20.97
CA THR A 173 -3.96 15.95 -21.75
C THR A 173 -4.73 15.43 -22.95
N PRO A 174 -6.02 15.76 -23.13
CA PRO A 174 -6.69 15.42 -24.37
C PRO A 174 -5.83 16.04 -25.47
N THR A 175 -5.19 15.21 -26.29
CA THR A 175 -4.46 15.72 -27.44
C THR A 175 -5.55 16.25 -28.35
N LEU A 176 -5.75 17.57 -28.30
CA LEU A 176 -6.73 18.29 -29.13
C LEU A 176 -6.27 18.21 -30.59
N ASN A 177 -6.45 17.06 -31.22
CA ASN A 177 -6.50 17.00 -32.68
C ASN A 177 -7.85 17.58 -33.08
N ARG A 178 -7.85 18.90 -33.30
CA ARG A 178 -8.99 19.75 -33.69
C ARG A 178 -9.71 19.30 -34.98
N THR A 179 -9.26 18.22 -35.61
CA THR A 179 -9.80 17.66 -36.86
C THR A 179 -10.63 16.39 -36.64
N ASP A 180 -10.52 15.73 -35.48
CA ASP A 180 -11.27 14.51 -35.20
C ASP A 180 -12.61 14.85 -34.54
N LYS A 181 -13.71 14.54 -35.22
CA LYS A 181 -15.08 14.65 -34.68
C LYS A 181 -15.37 13.63 -33.57
N ASP A 182 -14.43 12.74 -33.30
CA ASP A 182 -14.50 11.73 -32.26
C ASP A 182 -13.64 12.17 -31.08
N PHE A 183 -14.22 13.00 -30.20
CA PHE A 183 -13.60 13.36 -28.92
C PHE A 183 -13.54 12.09 -28.04
N LYS A 184 -12.51 11.27 -28.23
CA LYS A 184 -12.26 10.09 -27.40
C LYS A 184 -11.46 10.53 -26.20
N PHE A 185 -12.12 10.66 -25.06
CA PHE A 185 -11.42 10.52 -23.79
C PHE A 185 -10.82 9.10 -23.80
N THR A 186 -9.52 8.97 -24.03
CA THR A 186 -8.86 7.70 -23.72
C THR A 186 -9.04 7.52 -22.22
N LYS A 187 -9.78 6.46 -21.87
CA LYS A 187 -10.08 6.04 -20.51
C LYS A 187 -8.76 5.56 -19.91
N ASP A 188 -7.90 6.49 -19.53
CA ASP A 188 -6.61 6.15 -18.95
C ASP A 188 -6.90 5.55 -17.57
N PHE A 189 -6.54 4.29 -17.43
CA PHE A 189 -6.62 3.59 -16.16
C PHE A 189 -5.70 4.29 -15.15
N PRO A 190 -6.16 4.56 -13.92
CA PRO A 190 -5.33 5.24 -12.93
C PRO A 190 -4.03 4.50 -12.64
N LYS A 191 -2.97 5.25 -12.33
CA LYS A 191 -1.69 4.70 -11.91
C LYS A 191 -1.76 4.39 -10.41
N LEU A 192 -1.48 3.14 -10.05
CA LEU A 192 -1.18 2.74 -8.68
C LEU A 192 0.31 2.47 -8.57
N GLU A 193 0.93 2.85 -7.47
CA GLU A 193 2.38 2.78 -7.32
C GLU A 193 2.81 2.51 -5.88
N SER A 194 3.79 1.63 -5.72
CA SER A 194 4.51 1.36 -4.48
C SER A 194 5.91 1.93 -4.59
N ALA A 195 6.37 2.57 -3.51
CA ALA A 195 7.69 3.21 -3.39
C ALA A 195 8.85 2.20 -3.26
N GLY A 196 8.58 0.91 -3.45
CA GLY A 196 9.60 -0.13 -3.42
C GLY A 196 10.38 -0.26 -2.10
N PRO A 197 11.47 -1.05 -2.13
CA PRO A 197 12.41 -1.20 -1.03
C PRO A 197 13.05 0.09 -0.49
N ASP A 198 13.31 1.07 -1.35
CA ASP A 198 13.97 2.32 -0.96
C ASP A 198 13.03 3.33 -0.28
N LYS A 199 11.71 3.07 -0.35
CA LYS A 199 10.64 3.86 0.25
C LYS A 199 10.54 5.28 -0.31
N THR A 200 11.07 5.50 -1.50
CA THR A 200 11.10 6.79 -2.16
C THR A 200 10.38 6.65 -3.49
N PHE A 201 9.34 7.43 -3.70
CA PHE A 201 8.68 7.46 -5.00
C PHE A 201 9.55 8.14 -6.07
N ASP A 202 9.23 7.84 -7.32
CA ASP A 202 9.88 8.35 -8.53
C ASP A 202 11.32 7.83 -8.68
N THR A 203 11.57 6.59 -8.27
CA THR A 203 12.85 5.87 -8.36
C THR A 203 12.74 4.61 -9.23
N GLU A 204 13.86 3.93 -9.47
CA GLU A 204 13.89 2.76 -10.37
C GLU A 204 13.27 1.49 -9.77
N ASP A 205 13.11 1.42 -8.45
CA ASP A 205 12.52 0.26 -7.76
C ASP A 205 11.03 0.39 -7.48
N ASP A 206 10.41 1.48 -7.92
CA ASP A 206 8.97 1.66 -7.92
C ASP A 206 8.26 0.51 -8.65
N ILE A 207 7.16 0.05 -8.07
CA ILE A 207 6.30 -0.97 -8.67
C ILE A 207 4.99 -0.31 -9.04
N THR A 208 4.65 -0.27 -10.33
CA THR A 208 3.49 0.43 -10.83
C THR A 208 2.43 -0.51 -11.41
N SER A 209 1.18 -0.05 -11.51
CA SER A 209 0.13 -0.76 -12.22
C SER A 209 0.38 -0.92 -13.71
N LYS A 210 1.33 -0.19 -14.30
CA LYS A 210 1.72 -0.32 -15.72
C LYS A 210 2.69 -1.46 -15.98
N ASP A 211 3.34 -1.97 -14.93
CA ASP A 211 4.34 -3.03 -15.04
C ASP A 211 3.71 -4.44 -15.08
N ASN A 212 2.37 -4.51 -15.06
CA ASN A 212 1.58 -5.74 -15.18
C ASN A 212 0.76 -5.71 -16.47
#